data_AF-A0A925L9L5-F1
#
_entry.id   AF-A0A925L9L5-F1
#
_cell.length_a   1.000
_cell.length_b   1.000
_cell.length_c   1.000
_cell.angle_alpha   90.00
_cell.angle_beta   90.00
_cell.angle_gamma   90.00
#
_symmetry.space_group_name_H-M   'P 1'
#
loop_
_entity.id
_entity.type
_entity.pdbx_description
1 polymer ?
#
loop_
_entity_poly.entity_id
_entity_poly.type
_entity_poly.pdbx_seq_one_letter_code
_entity_poly.pdbx_strand_id
1 'polypeptide(L)' 'MVPANLQAAIVDLDGTMIDTLGDFEAALNAMLADLTLQAVDRAFIEHTVGKGSEHLIRSTLAHVGGEAQRY' A
#
# COMPACT_ATOMS: atom_id res chain seq x y z
N MET A 1 27.39 15.15 -3.94
CA MET A 1 28.58 14.75 -3.16
C MET A 1 28.11 13.74 -2.12
N VAL A 2 28.50 12.47 -2.27
CA VAL A 2 28.30 11.48 -1.20
C VAL A 2 29.29 11.85 -0.08
N PRO A 3 28.89 11.87 1.21
CA PRO A 3 29.82 12.20 2.29
C PRO A 3 31.03 11.28 2.20
N ALA A 4 32.23 11.86 2.21
CA ALA A 4 33.45 11.06 2.36
C ALA A 4 33.27 10.27 3.67
N ASN A 5 33.20 8.92 3.58
CA ASN A 5 33.02 7.92 4.64
C ASN A 5 31.66 7.17 4.72
N LEU A 6 30.75 7.26 3.74
CA LEU A 6 29.57 6.37 3.71
C LEU A 6 29.98 4.94 3.30
N GLN A 7 29.93 3.97 4.22
CA GLN A 7 30.33 2.57 3.97
C GLN A 7 29.17 1.66 3.53
N ALA A 8 27.94 1.98 3.91
CA ALA A 8 26.73 1.25 3.53
C ALA A 8 25.49 2.15 3.64
N ALA A 9 24.43 1.78 2.92
CA ALA A 9 23.10 2.35 3.05
C ALA A 9 22.05 1.25 2.89
N ILE A 10 20.94 1.37 3.62
CA ILE A 10 19.73 0.59 3.40
C ILE A 10 18.74 1.52 2.71
N VAL A 11 18.13 1.01 1.65
CA VAL A 11 17.12 1.72 0.87
C VAL A 11 15.83 0.93 0.93
N ASP A 12 14.73 1.65 1.12
CA ASP A 12 13.41 1.08 1.02
C ASP A 12 13.07 0.79 -0.46
N LEU A 13 12.12 -0.11 -0.69
CA LEU A 13 11.70 -0.51 -2.04
C LEU A 13 10.50 0.32 -2.51
N ASP A 14 9.38 0.20 -1.80
CA ASP A 14 8.08 0.76 -2.17
C ASP A 14 8.09 2.28 -2.07
N GLY A 15 7.76 2.97 -3.16
CA GLY A 15 7.76 4.44 -3.21
C GLY A 15 9.16 5.08 -3.11
N THR A 16 10.23 4.28 -2.98
CA THR A 16 11.62 4.75 -2.94
C THR A 16 12.40 4.31 -4.17
N MET A 17 12.53 3.00 -4.40
CA MET A 17 13.19 2.46 -5.59
C MET A 17 12.21 2.16 -6.73
N ILE A 18 10.96 1.85 -6.39
CA ILE A 18 9.91 1.50 -7.36
C ILE A 18 8.64 2.28 -6.99
N ASP A 19 8.01 2.93 -7.98
CA ASP A 19 6.65 3.48 -7.83
C ASP A 19 5.63 2.34 -7.89
N THR A 20 5.45 1.64 -6.77
CA THR A 20 4.53 0.49 -6.62
C THR A 20 3.08 0.92 -6.39
N LEU A 21 2.79 2.22 -6.41
CA LEU A 21 1.47 2.71 -6.03
C LEU A 21 0.37 2.25 -7.02
N GLY A 22 0.70 2.17 -8.31
CA GLY A 22 -0.21 1.60 -9.32
C GLY A 22 -0.44 0.10 -9.16
N ASP A 23 0.56 -0.64 -8.70
CA ASP A 23 0.43 -2.08 -8.44
C ASP A 23 -0.51 -2.35 -7.25
N PHE A 24 -0.37 -1.56 -6.17
CA PHE A 24 -1.29 -1.62 -5.04
C PHE A 24 -2.73 -1.27 -5.45
N GLU A 25 -2.91 -0.26 -6.29
CA GLU A 25 -4.24 0.10 -6.82
C GLU A 25 -4.88 -1.06 -7.58
N ALA A 26 -4.13 -1.69 -8.49
CA ALA A 26 -4.62 -2.83 -9.25
C ALA A 26 -4.96 -4.02 -8.32
N ALA A 27 -4.07 -4.35 -7.39
CA ALA A 27 -4.25 -5.51 -6.50
C ALA A 27 -5.41 -5.32 -5.51
N LEU A 28 -5.52 -4.15 -4.87
CA LEU A 28 -6.59 -3.86 -3.93
C LEU A 28 -7.94 -3.80 -4.64
N ASN A 29 -8.01 -3.13 -5.80
CA ASN A 29 -9.28 -3.03 -6.54
C ASN A 29 -9.72 -4.37 -7.13
N ALA A 30 -8.80 -5.26 -7.50
CA ALA A 30 -9.13 -6.64 -7.86
C ALA A 30 -9.74 -7.41 -6.67
N MET A 31 -9.11 -7.34 -5.48
CA MET A 31 -9.64 -7.94 -4.26
C MET A 31 -11.02 -7.39 -3.89
N LEU A 32 -11.23 -6.07 -4.00
CA LEU A 32 -12.51 -5.43 -3.69
C LEU A 32 -13.60 -5.84 -4.69
N ALA A 33 -13.26 -5.99 -5.97
CA ALA A 33 -14.20 -6.48 -6.98
C ALA A 33 -14.67 -7.92 -6.67
N ASP A 34 -13.76 -8.81 -6.27
CA ASP A 34 -14.10 -10.18 -5.85
C ASP A 34 -15.04 -10.20 -4.63
N LEU A 35 -14.93 -9.19 -3.76
CA LEU A 35 -15.79 -9.00 -2.59
C LEU A 35 -17.06 -8.19 -2.88
N THR A 36 -17.29 -7.78 -4.13
CA THR A 36 -18.42 -6.91 -4.55
C THR A 36 -18.46 -5.55 -3.80
N LEU A 37 -17.29 -5.02 -3.46
CA LEU A 37 -17.11 -3.74 -2.76
C LEU A 37 -16.69 -2.63 -3.73
N GLN A 38 -16.85 -1.37 -3.30
CA GLN A 38 -16.41 -0.23 -4.10
C GLN A 38 -14.89 -0.18 -4.21
N ALA A 39 -14.38 0.25 -5.36
CA ALA A 39 -12.96 0.49 -5.57
C ALA A 39 -12.46 1.68 -4.73
N VAL A 40 -11.17 1.66 -4.40
CA VAL A 40 -10.44 2.76 -3.77
C VAL A 40 -9.60 3.51 -4.78
N ASP A 41 -9.31 4.78 -4.49
CA ASP A 41 -8.47 5.61 -5.33
C ASP A 41 -7.00 5.60 -4.89
N ARG A 42 -6.14 6.10 -5.79
CA ARG A 42 -4.70 6.23 -5.56
C ARG A 42 -4.36 7.05 -4.30
N ALA A 43 -5.13 8.11 -4.00
CA ALA A 43 -4.86 8.99 -2.87
C ALA A 43 -5.05 8.28 -1.53
N PHE A 44 -6.07 7.42 -1.43
CA PHE A 44 -6.26 6.55 -0.27
C PHE A 44 -5.08 5.60 -0.05
N ILE A 45 -4.59 4.99 -1.13
CA ILE A 45 -3.49 4.00 -1.07
C ILE A 45 -2.19 4.69 -0.66
N GLU A 46 -1.90 5.86 -1.22
CA GLU A 46 -0.70 6.65 -0.91
C GLU A 46 -0.59 6.97 0.60
N HIS A 47 -1.72 7.18 1.27
CA HIS A 47 -1.77 7.47 2.70
C HIS A 47 -1.80 6.23 3.61
N THR A 48 -1.90 5.02 3.06
CA THR A 48 -2.07 3.78 3.83
C THR A 48 -0.96 2.74 3.63
N VAL A 49 -0.18 2.84 2.55
CA VAL A 49 1.02 2.01 2.31
C VAL A 49 2.15 2.31 3.32
N GLY A 50 3.03 1.33 3.55
CA GLY A 50 4.24 1.46 4.40
C GLY A 50 4.09 0.94 5.84
N LYS A 51 2.92 0.43 6.22
CA LYS A 51 2.65 -0.14 7.57
C LYS A 51 2.45 -1.66 7.57
N GLY A 52 2.79 -2.31 6.47
CA GLY A 52 2.59 -3.75 6.24
C GLY A 52 1.22 -4.10 5.65
N SER A 53 1.14 -5.28 5.04
CA SER A 53 -0.01 -5.70 4.23
C SER A 53 -1.30 -5.89 5.04
N GLU A 54 -1.21 -6.40 6.27
CA GLU A 54 -2.38 -6.58 7.15
C GLU A 54 -3.04 -5.24 7.47
N HIS A 55 -2.23 -4.23 7.79
CA HIS A 55 -2.73 -2.86 8.00
C HIS A 55 -3.43 -2.33 6.75
N LEU A 56 -2.80 -2.50 5.59
CA LEU A 56 -3.34 -2.04 4.31
C LEU A 56 -4.71 -2.70 4.01
N ILE A 57 -4.84 -4.01 4.18
CA ILE A 57 -6.09 -4.74 3.95
C ILE A 57 -7.18 -4.28 4.93
N ARG A 58 -6.87 -4.22 6.24
CA ARG A 58 -7.83 -3.77 7.26
C ARG A 58 -8.32 -2.35 7.00
N SER A 59 -7.40 -1.42 6.70
CA SER A 59 -7.72 -0.03 6.38
C SER A 59 -8.56 0.08 5.11
N THR A 60 -8.24 -0.69 4.08
CA THR A 60 -8.99 -0.72 2.81
C THR A 60 -10.42 -1.21 3.04
N LEU A 61 -10.59 -2.35 3.71
CA LEU A 61 -11.91 -2.90 4.02
C LEU A 61 -12.72 -1.94 4.89
N ALA A 62 -12.12 -1.32 5.90
CA ALA A 62 -12.80 -0.35 6.75
C ALA A 62 -13.25 0.89 5.97
N HIS A 63 -12.46 1.35 5.00
CA HIS A 63 -12.78 2.52 4.18
C HIS A 63 -14.00 2.29 3.28
N VAL A 64 -14.16 1.07 2.74
CA VAL A 64 -15.25 0.73 1.80
C VAL A 64 -16.43 0.02 2.46
N GLY A 65 -16.43 -0.13 3.79
CA GLY A 65 -17.51 -0.77 4.55
C GLY A 65 -17.51 -2.31 4.54
N GLY A 66 -16.38 -2.94 4.22
CA GLY A 66 -16.16 -4.38 4.32
C GLY A 66 -15.86 -4.87 5.74
N GLU A 67 -15.78 -6.19 5.93
CA GLU A 67 -15.55 -6.81 7.24
C GLU A 67 -14.07 -6.79 7.67
N ALA A 68 -13.57 -5.61 8.03
CA ALA A 68 -12.17 -5.39 8.42
C ALA A 68 -11.71 -6.18 9.66
N GLN A 69 -12.63 -6.69 10.49
CA GLN A 69 -12.30 -7.40 11.75
C GLN A 69 -11.92 -8.88 11.53
N ARG A 70 -12.10 -9.41 10.32
CA ARG A 70 -11.75 -10.80 9.97
C ARG A 70 -10.30 -10.98 9.55
N TYR A 71 -9.59 -9.87 9.35
CA TYR A 71 -8.19 -9.76 8.95
C TYR A 71 -7.47 -8.94 9.99
#